data_AF-A0A4U9V103-F1
#
_entry.id   AF-A0A4U9V103-F1
#
_cell.length_a   1.000
_cell.length_b   1.000
_cell.length_c   1.000
_cell.angle_alpha   90.00
_cell.angle_beta   90.00
_cell.angle_gamma   90.00
#
_symmetry.space_group_name_H-M   'P 1'
#
loop_
_entity.id
_entity.type
_entity.pdbx_description
1 polymer ?
#
loop_
_entity_poly.entity_id
_entity_poly.type
_entity_poly.pdbx_seq_one_letter_code
_entity_poly.pdbx_strand_id
1 'polypeptide(L)'
;MCFTAPTFDDEEVAEHANLETHFIDSSGLISWDLFKQDADYPFVDWSFSGSTQEEFATLMSIFNKEDAEVYIADYEHLDVYACRIIVPGMSDIYPAEDLLLANNSMGAHLRETLLQLPGSEWEPEEYLALIQQLDDEGLDDFTRVRELLGIASGKDNAWYTLRVGELKSMLALAGGDLEQALIWAEWTQEFNASLFTPERSNYYRCLQTLLLLALEPERDPAQYHTAFVKMYGQDAVDAASAAMSGEERFNGLFAIDSELKALPAHQALLAAYEKLQTAKRRHWAQA
;
A
#
# COMPACT_ATOMS: atom_id res chain seq x y z
N MET A 1 0.55 -18.89 9.82
CA MET A 1 -0.71 -18.14 9.89
C MET A 1 -1.32 -18.43 11.25
N CYS A 2 -1.61 -17.38 12.02
CA CYS A 2 -2.28 -17.46 13.30
C CYS A 2 -3.73 -17.05 13.05
N PHE A 3 -4.68 -17.93 13.30
CA PHE A 3 -6.10 -17.57 13.29
C PHE A 3 -6.45 -16.89 14.62
N THR A 4 -7.48 -16.05 14.61
CA THR A 4 -7.97 -15.34 15.80
C THR A 4 -8.90 -16.23 16.63
N ALA A 5 -8.94 -16.00 17.93
CA ALA A 5 -9.91 -16.67 18.80
C ALA A 5 -11.30 -16.03 18.61
N PRO A 6 -12.40 -16.79 18.77
CA PRO A 6 -13.73 -16.21 18.70
C PRO A 6 -13.96 -15.19 19.81
N THR A 7 -14.86 -14.23 19.56
CA THR A 7 -15.17 -13.12 20.48
C THR A 7 -16.67 -13.04 20.81
N PHE A 8 -17.01 -12.34 21.89
CA PHE A 8 -18.40 -11.97 22.24
C PHE A 8 -18.70 -10.51 21.90
N ASP A 9 -17.73 -9.79 21.32
CA ASP A 9 -17.92 -8.42 20.86
C ASP A 9 -18.60 -8.44 19.49
N ASP A 10 -19.92 -8.25 19.49
CA ASP A 10 -20.71 -8.24 18.26
C ASP A 10 -20.45 -6.99 17.41
N GLU A 11 -20.02 -5.88 18.02
CA GLU A 11 -19.71 -4.64 17.30
C GLU A 11 -18.44 -4.85 16.46
N GLU A 12 -17.36 -5.35 17.05
CA GLU A 12 -16.11 -5.65 16.33
C GLU A 12 -16.30 -6.71 15.23
N VAL A 13 -17.15 -7.72 15.47
CA VAL A 13 -17.44 -8.75 14.45
C VAL A 13 -18.20 -8.16 13.25
N ALA A 14 -19.10 -7.21 13.51
CA ALA A 14 -19.92 -6.57 12.48
C ALA A 14 -19.21 -5.43 11.74
N GLU A 15 -18.05 -4.96 12.20
CA GLU A 15 -17.28 -3.92 11.52
C GLU A 15 -16.92 -4.32 10.08
N HIS A 16 -17.03 -3.37 9.16
CA HIS A 16 -16.75 -3.64 7.74
C HIS A 16 -15.29 -4.03 7.51
N ALA A 17 -14.36 -3.41 8.25
CA ALA A 17 -12.94 -3.78 8.24
C ALA A 17 -12.69 -5.25 8.66
N ASN A 18 -13.52 -5.80 9.54
CA ASN A 18 -13.46 -7.22 9.89
C ASN A 18 -13.91 -8.11 8.72
N LEU A 19 -14.98 -7.74 8.02
CA LEU A 19 -15.46 -8.45 6.82
C LEU A 19 -14.44 -8.38 5.67
N GLU A 20 -13.80 -7.23 5.47
CA GLU A 20 -12.69 -7.08 4.52
C GLU A 20 -11.52 -7.99 4.88
N THR A 21 -11.15 -8.05 6.16
CA THR A 21 -10.09 -8.96 6.64
C THR A 21 -10.44 -10.43 6.35
N HIS A 22 -11.70 -10.82 6.54
CA HIS A 22 -12.18 -12.15 6.17
C HIS A 22 -12.02 -12.44 4.68
N PHE A 23 -12.28 -11.45 3.82
CA PHE A 23 -12.11 -11.56 2.37
C PHE A 23 -10.63 -11.64 1.96
N ILE A 24 -9.75 -10.88 2.62
CA ILE A 24 -8.32 -10.80 2.29
C ILE A 24 -7.60 -12.11 2.64
N ASP A 25 -7.78 -12.62 3.87
CA ASP A 25 -7.02 -13.79 4.34
C ASP A 25 -7.75 -14.70 5.34
N SER A 26 -9.05 -14.46 5.59
CA SER A 26 -9.90 -15.27 6.49
C SER A 26 -9.43 -15.27 7.95
N SER A 27 -8.66 -14.27 8.38
CA SER A 27 -8.19 -14.13 9.77
C SER A 27 -9.04 -13.22 10.66
N GLY A 28 -10.17 -12.72 10.15
CA GLY A 28 -11.08 -11.86 10.90
C GLY A 28 -11.72 -12.56 12.11
N LEU A 29 -12.33 -11.75 12.98
CA LEU A 29 -13.04 -12.18 14.17
C LEU A 29 -14.35 -12.89 13.80
N ILE A 30 -14.66 -13.94 14.57
CA ILE A 30 -15.90 -14.72 14.48
C ILE A 30 -16.58 -14.70 15.85
N SER A 31 -17.89 -14.51 15.89
CA SER A 31 -18.64 -14.52 17.14
C SER A 31 -18.75 -15.94 17.72
N TRP A 32 -18.69 -16.06 19.05
CA TRP A 32 -18.99 -17.30 19.76
C TRP A 32 -20.41 -17.82 19.48
N ASP A 33 -21.33 -16.93 19.10
CA ASP A 33 -22.72 -17.28 18.79
C ASP A 33 -22.84 -18.24 17.59
N LEU A 34 -21.84 -18.29 16.71
CA LEU A 34 -21.75 -19.29 15.63
C LEU A 34 -21.77 -20.74 16.17
N PHE A 35 -21.31 -20.94 17.41
CA PHE A 35 -21.15 -22.26 18.04
C PHE A 35 -22.23 -22.57 19.09
N LYS A 36 -23.33 -21.80 19.11
CA LYS A 36 -24.46 -22.06 20.02
C LYS A 36 -25.06 -23.44 19.79
N GLN A 37 -25.59 -24.01 20.88
CA GLN A 37 -26.33 -25.26 20.83
C GLN A 37 -27.64 -25.10 20.04
N ASP A 38 -28.33 -23.98 20.26
CA ASP A 38 -29.55 -23.63 19.55
C ASP A 38 -29.19 -22.79 18.31
N ALA A 39 -29.49 -23.32 17.12
CA ALA A 39 -29.23 -22.64 15.85
C ALA A 39 -30.37 -21.66 15.49
N ASP A 40 -30.02 -20.54 14.88
CA ASP A 40 -31.00 -19.52 14.46
C ASP A 40 -31.88 -19.97 13.28
N TYR A 41 -31.38 -20.91 12.48
CA TYR A 41 -32.10 -21.53 11.37
C TYR A 41 -32.09 -23.06 11.48
N PRO A 42 -33.22 -23.74 11.19
CA PRO A 42 -33.24 -25.19 11.18
C PRO A 42 -32.41 -25.74 10.01
N PHE A 43 -31.86 -26.93 10.18
CA PHE A 43 -31.19 -27.62 9.10
C PHE A 43 -32.15 -27.85 7.92
N VAL A 44 -31.68 -27.50 6.72
CA VAL A 44 -32.33 -27.81 5.45
C VAL A 44 -31.36 -28.64 4.62
N ASP A 45 -31.78 -29.83 4.20
CA ASP A 45 -31.06 -30.65 3.22
C ASP A 45 -31.32 -30.09 1.81
N TRP A 46 -30.76 -28.91 1.54
CA TRP A 46 -31.03 -28.15 0.33
C TRP A 46 -30.32 -28.76 -0.89
N SER A 47 -30.95 -28.65 -2.07
CA SER A 47 -30.33 -28.99 -3.34
C SER A 47 -30.86 -28.09 -4.44
N PHE A 48 -29.94 -27.41 -5.13
CA PHE A 48 -30.21 -26.61 -6.33
C PHE A 48 -29.51 -27.21 -7.56
N SER A 49 -29.12 -28.49 -7.49
CA SER A 49 -28.34 -29.17 -8.54
C SER A 49 -29.17 -29.49 -9.78
N GLY A 50 -28.52 -29.46 -10.94
CA GLY A 50 -29.13 -29.75 -12.23
C GLY A 50 -28.11 -29.70 -13.36
N SER A 51 -28.55 -29.42 -14.59
CA SER A 51 -27.65 -28.97 -15.65
C SER A 51 -27.19 -27.53 -15.38
N THR A 52 -26.05 -27.11 -15.97
CA THR A 52 -25.53 -25.75 -15.79
C THR A 52 -26.53 -24.66 -16.20
N GLN A 53 -27.37 -24.94 -17.20
CA GLN A 53 -28.43 -24.03 -17.63
C GLN A 53 -29.55 -23.90 -16.58
N GLU A 54 -29.95 -25.02 -15.97
CA GLU A 54 -30.95 -25.04 -14.90
C GLU A 54 -30.40 -24.40 -13.62
N GLU A 55 -29.14 -24.65 -13.28
CA GLU A 55 -28.44 -24.04 -12.15
C GLU A 55 -28.36 -22.52 -12.31
N PHE A 56 -27.95 -22.03 -13.49
CA PHE A 56 -27.95 -20.59 -13.78
C PHE A 56 -29.34 -19.96 -13.63
N ALA A 57 -30.37 -20.56 -14.23
CA ALA A 57 -31.75 -20.06 -14.12
C ALA A 57 -32.25 -20.07 -12.67
N THR A 58 -31.87 -21.09 -11.90
CA THR A 58 -32.23 -21.24 -10.49
C THR A 58 -31.58 -20.15 -9.64
N LEU A 59 -30.28 -19.90 -9.81
CA LEU A 59 -29.57 -18.83 -9.08
C LEU A 59 -30.10 -17.44 -9.46
N MET A 60 -30.32 -17.18 -10.76
CA MET A 60 -30.95 -15.93 -11.21
C MET A 60 -32.34 -15.73 -10.63
N SER A 61 -33.11 -16.80 -10.42
CA SER A 61 -34.42 -16.71 -9.76
C SER A 61 -34.35 -16.26 -8.30
N ILE A 62 -33.22 -16.48 -7.62
CA ILE A 62 -32.98 -16.00 -6.26
C ILE A 62 -32.75 -14.48 -6.29
N PHE A 63 -31.85 -14.01 -7.15
CA PHE A 63 -31.62 -12.56 -7.32
C PHE A 63 -32.89 -11.79 -7.71
N ASN A 64 -33.70 -12.36 -8.62
CA ASN A 64 -34.98 -11.78 -9.00
C ASN A 64 -36.00 -11.68 -7.84
N LYS A 65 -35.93 -12.60 -6.86
CA LYS A 65 -36.79 -12.55 -5.68
C LYS A 65 -36.33 -11.50 -4.68
N GLU A 66 -35.02 -11.28 -4.60
CA GLU A 66 -34.40 -10.25 -3.75
C GLU A 66 -34.42 -8.84 -4.38
N ASP A 67 -35.02 -8.69 -5.58
CA ASP A 67 -35.02 -7.43 -6.35
C ASP A 67 -33.60 -6.88 -6.61
N ALA A 68 -32.64 -7.80 -6.77
CA ALA A 68 -31.23 -7.50 -6.99
C ALA A 68 -30.85 -7.66 -8.46
N GLU A 69 -30.51 -6.55 -9.13
CA GLU A 69 -30.11 -6.54 -10.53
C GLU A 69 -28.71 -7.16 -10.72
N VAL A 70 -28.53 -7.97 -11.76
CA VAL A 70 -27.30 -8.71 -12.01
C VAL A 70 -26.65 -8.23 -13.31
N TYR A 71 -25.43 -7.73 -13.21
CA TYR A 71 -24.63 -7.26 -14.34
C TYR A 71 -23.57 -8.31 -14.67
N ILE A 72 -23.54 -8.80 -15.90
CA ILE A 72 -22.59 -9.82 -16.35
C ILE A 72 -21.80 -9.28 -17.53
N ALA A 73 -20.47 -9.34 -17.43
CA ALA A 73 -19.56 -9.10 -18.53
C ALA A 73 -18.86 -10.41 -18.92
N ASP A 74 -19.04 -10.83 -20.17
CA ASP A 74 -18.48 -12.06 -20.72
C ASP A 74 -17.18 -11.80 -21.47
N TYR A 75 -16.22 -12.71 -21.30
CA TYR A 75 -14.89 -12.62 -21.89
C TYR A 75 -14.48 -13.96 -22.51
N GLU A 76 -14.28 -13.96 -23.83
CA GLU A 76 -13.83 -15.15 -24.59
C GLU A 76 -12.50 -14.90 -25.34
N HIS A 77 -11.90 -13.71 -25.16
CA HIS A 77 -10.73 -13.26 -25.91
C HIS A 77 -9.43 -14.03 -25.65
N LEU A 78 -9.44 -14.99 -24.72
CA LEU A 78 -8.33 -15.92 -24.42
C LEU A 78 -8.70 -17.38 -24.70
N ASP A 79 -9.72 -17.63 -25.52
CA ASP A 79 -10.22 -18.96 -25.92
C ASP A 79 -10.73 -19.82 -24.73
N VAL A 80 -11.00 -19.18 -23.60
CA VAL A 80 -11.64 -19.77 -22.41
C VAL A 80 -12.72 -18.80 -21.95
N TYR A 81 -13.92 -19.31 -21.68
CA TYR A 81 -15.01 -18.50 -21.14
C TYR A 81 -14.67 -18.05 -19.73
N ALA A 82 -14.68 -16.73 -19.52
CA ALA A 82 -14.63 -16.10 -18.22
C ALA A 82 -15.74 -15.06 -18.13
N CYS A 83 -16.25 -14.81 -16.93
CA CYS A 83 -17.22 -13.74 -16.69
C CYS A 83 -16.82 -12.94 -15.45
N ARG A 84 -17.29 -11.70 -15.39
CA ARG A 84 -17.28 -10.88 -14.18
C ARG A 84 -18.73 -10.50 -13.87
N ILE A 85 -19.21 -10.92 -12.71
CA ILE A 85 -20.58 -10.71 -12.25
C ILE A 85 -20.55 -9.63 -11.17
N ILE A 86 -21.43 -8.64 -11.27
CA ILE A 86 -21.61 -7.57 -10.29
C ILE A 86 -23.08 -7.54 -9.91
N VAL A 87 -23.37 -7.60 -8.60
CA VAL A 87 -24.69 -7.52 -8.00
C VAL A 87 -24.63 -6.46 -6.90
N PRO A 88 -24.97 -5.19 -7.20
CA PRO A 88 -24.91 -4.11 -6.22
C PRO A 88 -25.82 -4.39 -5.01
N GLY A 89 -25.28 -4.24 -3.80
CA GLY A 89 -25.93 -4.59 -2.54
C GLY A 89 -25.71 -6.04 -2.07
N MET A 90 -25.04 -6.89 -2.87
CA MET A 90 -24.77 -8.30 -2.51
C MET A 90 -23.33 -8.74 -2.79
N SER A 91 -22.74 -8.30 -3.90
CA SER A 91 -21.37 -8.71 -4.31
C SER A 91 -20.28 -7.72 -3.88
N ASP A 92 -20.67 -6.60 -3.27
CA ASP A 92 -19.78 -5.54 -2.83
C ASP A 92 -18.89 -6.05 -1.70
N ILE A 93 -17.58 -5.86 -1.86
CA ILE A 93 -16.57 -6.22 -0.86
C ILE A 93 -16.23 -5.02 0.04
N TYR A 94 -16.25 -3.83 -0.56
CA TYR A 94 -15.96 -2.56 0.09
C TYR A 94 -17.19 -1.67 0.00
N PRO A 95 -17.38 -0.74 0.95
CA PRO A 95 -18.55 0.13 0.98
C PRO A 95 -18.38 1.24 -0.05
N ALA A 96 -19.51 1.79 -0.54
CA ALA A 96 -19.48 2.79 -1.62
C ALA A 96 -18.78 4.11 -1.22
N GLU A 97 -18.71 4.39 0.09
CA GLU A 97 -18.01 5.54 0.66
C GLU A 97 -16.49 5.50 0.44
N ASP A 98 -15.90 4.32 0.21
CA ASP A 98 -14.49 4.16 -0.14
C ASP A 98 -14.13 4.83 -1.47
N LEU A 99 -15.13 5.11 -2.33
CA LEU A 99 -14.91 5.92 -3.53
C LEU A 99 -14.41 7.34 -3.20
N LEU A 100 -14.70 7.84 -2.00
CA LEU A 100 -14.25 9.13 -1.48
C LEU A 100 -13.12 8.98 -0.45
N LEU A 101 -13.23 7.98 0.44
CA LEU A 101 -12.33 7.85 1.60
C LEU A 101 -11.08 7.02 1.32
N ALA A 102 -11.18 5.98 0.47
CA ALA A 102 -10.12 4.99 0.24
C ALA A 102 -9.89 4.70 -1.25
N ASN A 103 -10.07 5.72 -2.10
CA ASN A 103 -9.97 5.57 -3.54
C ASN A 103 -8.53 5.27 -3.97
N ASN A 104 -8.31 4.13 -4.61
CA ASN A 104 -6.98 3.71 -5.09
C ASN A 104 -6.36 4.63 -6.16
N SER A 105 -7.12 5.61 -6.66
CA SER A 105 -6.65 6.65 -7.59
C SER A 105 -6.38 8.00 -6.93
N MET A 106 -6.57 8.15 -5.61
CA MET A 106 -6.46 9.42 -4.91
C MET A 106 -5.09 10.11 -5.08
N GLY A 107 -4.00 9.34 -5.12
CA GLY A 107 -2.64 9.86 -5.28
C GLY A 107 -2.17 9.94 -6.74
N ALA A 108 -3.06 9.75 -7.72
CA ALA A 108 -2.64 9.67 -9.12
C ALA A 108 -2.03 10.98 -9.64
N HIS A 109 -2.49 12.14 -9.17
CA HIS A 109 -1.94 13.45 -9.54
C HIS A 109 -0.56 13.70 -8.94
N LEU A 110 -0.25 13.08 -7.80
CA LEU A 110 1.07 13.17 -7.15
C LEU A 110 2.14 12.30 -7.84
N ARG A 111 1.74 11.40 -8.73
CA ARG A 111 2.64 10.39 -9.30
C ARG A 111 3.87 10.98 -9.97
N GLU A 112 3.70 11.97 -10.84
CA GLU A 112 4.84 12.56 -11.56
C GLU A 112 5.81 13.24 -10.59
N THR A 113 5.27 14.05 -9.68
CA THR A 113 5.99 14.74 -8.62
C THR A 113 6.82 13.77 -7.78
N LEU A 114 6.18 12.75 -7.21
CA LEU A 114 6.83 11.82 -6.29
C LEU A 114 7.92 10.97 -6.98
N LEU A 115 7.68 10.51 -8.21
CA LEU A 115 8.66 9.69 -8.94
C LEU A 115 9.93 10.46 -9.34
N GLN A 116 9.84 11.80 -9.47
CA GLN A 116 10.97 12.66 -9.84
C GLN A 116 11.73 13.22 -8.63
N LEU A 117 11.16 13.16 -7.42
CA LEU A 117 11.78 13.68 -6.19
C LEU A 117 13.27 13.31 -6.02
N PRO A 118 13.71 12.05 -6.25
CA PRO A 118 15.11 11.70 -6.01
C PRO A 118 16.12 12.46 -6.90
N GLY A 119 15.68 13.01 -8.03
CA GLY A 119 16.49 13.84 -8.91
C GLY A 119 16.16 15.33 -8.84
N SER A 120 15.35 15.76 -7.88
CA SER A 120 14.91 17.14 -7.74
C SER A 120 15.94 18.02 -7.02
N GLU A 121 16.00 19.28 -7.43
CA GLU A 121 16.75 20.36 -6.79
C GLU A 121 15.79 21.53 -6.55
N TRP A 122 14.77 21.30 -5.72
CA TRP A 122 13.80 22.33 -5.36
C TRP A 122 14.32 23.21 -4.23
N GLU A 123 13.68 24.37 -4.05
CA GLU A 123 13.94 25.17 -2.87
C GLU A 123 13.43 24.45 -1.62
N PRO A 124 14.10 24.60 -0.46
CA PRO A 124 13.71 23.92 0.78
C PRO A 124 12.22 24.06 1.14
N GLU A 125 11.64 25.25 0.91
CA GLU A 125 10.24 25.53 1.20
C GLU A 125 9.27 24.71 0.34
N GLU A 126 9.66 24.32 -0.88
CA GLU A 126 8.82 23.50 -1.77
C GLU A 126 8.71 22.05 -1.27
N TYR A 127 9.78 21.50 -0.67
CA TYR A 127 9.73 20.18 -0.04
C TYR A 127 8.82 20.17 1.18
N LEU A 128 8.89 21.22 2.01
CA LEU A 128 8.01 21.35 3.18
C LEU A 128 6.55 21.59 2.78
N ALA A 129 6.31 22.34 1.71
CA ALA A 129 4.97 22.53 1.16
C ALA A 129 4.35 21.22 0.67
N LEU A 130 5.18 20.30 0.13
CA LEU A 130 4.70 18.97 -0.26
C LEU A 130 4.27 18.15 0.96
N ILE A 131 4.94 18.26 2.11
CA ILE A 131 4.48 17.60 3.35
C ILE A 131 3.08 18.08 3.71
N GLN A 132 2.87 19.39 3.73
CA GLN A 132 1.56 19.98 4.02
C GLN A 132 0.48 19.52 3.03
N GLN A 133 0.83 19.41 1.75
CA GLN A 133 -0.10 18.88 0.74
C GLN A 133 -0.52 17.43 1.03
N LEU A 134 0.42 16.57 1.44
CA LEU A 134 0.11 15.17 1.79
C LEU A 134 -0.83 15.09 3.00
N ASP A 135 -0.64 15.99 3.98
CA ASP A 135 -1.50 16.10 5.17
C ASP A 135 -2.90 16.65 4.83
N ASP A 136 -2.97 17.71 4.02
CA ASP A 136 -4.23 18.34 3.61
C ASP A 136 -5.08 17.40 2.74
N GLU A 137 -4.44 16.53 1.95
CA GLU A 137 -5.10 15.46 1.17
C GLU A 137 -5.52 14.27 2.04
N GLY A 138 -5.11 14.23 3.32
CA GLY A 138 -5.53 13.20 4.28
C GLY A 138 -4.91 11.82 4.03
N LEU A 139 -3.72 11.76 3.45
CA LEU A 139 -3.05 10.49 3.18
C LEU A 139 -2.57 9.85 4.49
N ASP A 140 -2.97 8.60 4.73
CA ASP A 140 -2.49 7.82 5.87
C ASP A 140 -0.98 7.60 5.77
N ASP A 141 -0.25 7.93 6.84
CA ASP A 141 1.19 7.76 6.97
C ASP A 141 1.64 6.31 6.75
N PHE A 142 0.79 5.34 7.08
CA PHE A 142 1.06 3.91 6.89
C PHE A 142 0.93 3.46 5.44
N THR A 143 0.32 4.27 4.56
CA THR A 143 0.14 3.97 3.15
C THR A 143 1.49 3.75 2.48
N ARG A 144 1.64 2.64 1.76
CA ARG A 144 2.86 2.40 0.97
C ARG A 144 2.81 3.25 -0.29
N VAL A 145 3.86 4.03 -0.52
CA VAL A 145 3.95 4.91 -1.70
C VAL A 145 3.85 4.11 -3.00
N ARG A 146 4.41 2.89 -3.04
CA ARG A 146 4.28 2.02 -4.22
C ARG A 146 2.83 1.60 -4.53
N GLU A 147 2.00 1.44 -3.50
CA GLU A 147 0.59 1.06 -3.63
C GLU A 147 -0.22 2.28 -4.06
N LEU A 148 -0.01 3.42 -3.41
CA LEU A 148 -0.61 4.72 -3.77
C LEU A 148 -0.36 5.10 -5.23
N LEU A 149 0.88 4.91 -5.71
CA LEU A 149 1.27 5.25 -7.07
C LEU A 149 1.03 4.12 -8.08
N GLY A 150 0.64 2.92 -7.64
CA GLY A 150 0.45 1.77 -8.53
C GLY A 150 1.72 1.31 -9.25
N ILE A 151 2.88 1.41 -8.60
CA ILE A 151 4.17 1.00 -9.18
C ILE A 151 4.60 -0.37 -8.67
N ALA A 152 5.22 -1.15 -9.55
CA ALA A 152 5.80 -2.44 -9.22
C ALA A 152 7.31 -2.25 -9.04
N SER A 153 7.70 -1.79 -7.85
CA SER A 153 9.08 -1.34 -7.55
C SER A 153 10.14 -2.43 -7.69
N GLY A 154 9.80 -3.70 -7.45
CA GLY A 154 10.79 -4.73 -7.11
C GLY A 154 11.04 -4.76 -5.59
N LYS A 155 11.77 -5.78 -5.10
CA LYS A 155 12.01 -6.01 -3.65
C LYS A 155 13.36 -5.50 -3.16
N ASP A 156 14.22 -5.08 -4.07
CA ASP A 156 15.64 -4.81 -3.90
C ASP A 156 15.96 -3.31 -3.79
N ASN A 157 14.96 -2.49 -3.44
CA ASN A 157 15.12 -1.04 -3.37
C ASN A 157 14.19 -0.39 -2.33
N ALA A 158 14.48 0.88 -2.04
CA ALA A 158 13.78 1.70 -1.06
C ALA A 158 12.29 1.89 -1.36
N TRP A 159 11.90 1.99 -2.64
CA TRP A 159 10.50 2.16 -3.04
C TRP A 159 9.62 0.99 -2.57
N TYR A 160 10.21 -0.20 -2.34
CA TYR A 160 9.48 -1.37 -1.87
C TYR A 160 8.89 -1.19 -0.47
N THR A 161 9.65 -0.55 0.42
CA THR A 161 9.29 -0.36 1.83
C THR A 161 8.80 1.05 2.14
N LEU A 162 8.96 2.00 1.20
CA LEU A 162 8.62 3.40 1.38
C LEU A 162 7.13 3.59 1.73
N ARG A 163 6.89 4.20 2.89
CA ARG A 163 5.56 4.67 3.32
C ARG A 163 5.49 6.20 3.30
N VAL A 164 4.28 6.76 3.39
CA VAL A 164 4.06 8.21 3.42
C VAL A 164 4.80 8.85 4.60
N GLY A 165 4.76 8.27 5.79
CA GLY A 165 5.52 8.80 6.94
C GLY A 165 7.05 8.80 6.73
N GLU A 166 7.59 7.77 6.06
CA GLU A 166 9.01 7.74 5.69
C GLU A 166 9.36 8.79 4.63
N LEU A 167 8.46 9.01 3.66
CA LEU A 167 8.61 10.06 2.66
C LEU A 167 8.62 11.46 3.31
N LYS A 168 7.77 11.70 4.32
CA LYS A 168 7.77 12.96 5.08
C LYS A 168 9.11 13.21 5.79
N SER A 169 9.77 12.17 6.31
CA SER A 169 11.14 12.28 6.86
C SER A 169 12.13 12.78 5.81
N MET A 170 12.11 12.19 4.61
CA MET A 170 13.00 12.60 3.51
C MET A 170 12.71 14.03 3.02
N LEU A 171 11.44 14.40 2.94
CA LEU A 171 11.03 15.77 2.57
C LEU A 171 11.45 16.79 3.64
N ALA A 172 11.35 16.45 4.91
CA ALA A 172 11.77 17.33 6.00
C ALA A 172 13.29 17.54 6.01
N LEU A 173 14.07 16.48 5.76
CA LEU A 173 15.52 16.58 5.54
C LEU A 173 15.86 17.47 4.34
N ALA A 174 15.17 17.27 3.22
CA ALA A 174 15.33 18.07 2.01
C ALA A 174 14.98 19.55 2.23
N GLY A 175 13.97 19.82 3.06
CA GLY A 175 13.54 21.16 3.45
C GLY A 175 14.33 21.79 4.61
N GLY A 176 15.29 21.07 5.19
CA GLY A 176 16.11 21.55 6.31
C GLY A 176 15.38 21.63 7.66
N ASP A 177 14.17 21.06 7.78
CA ASP A 177 13.43 20.97 9.04
C ASP A 177 13.85 19.72 9.81
N LEU A 178 14.91 19.86 10.62
CA LEU A 178 15.49 18.74 11.37
C LEU A 178 14.57 18.24 12.50
N GLU A 179 13.68 19.08 13.03
CA GLU A 179 12.73 18.68 14.07
C GLU A 179 11.67 17.73 13.49
N GLN A 180 11.05 18.11 12.36
CA GLN A 180 10.13 17.23 11.63
C GLN A 180 10.83 15.98 11.10
N ALA A 181 12.05 16.12 10.58
CA ALA A 181 12.83 14.99 10.09
C ALA A 181 13.04 13.92 11.18
N LEU A 182 13.32 14.35 12.41
CA LEU A 182 13.49 13.44 13.55
C LEU A 182 12.18 12.71 13.86
N ILE A 183 11.06 13.42 14.01
CA ILE A 183 9.76 12.81 14.32
C ILE A 183 9.43 11.69 13.33
N TRP A 184 9.57 11.96 12.04
CA TRP A 184 9.27 10.98 11.00
C TRP A 184 10.33 9.89 10.85
N ALA A 185 11.60 10.16 11.20
CA ALA A 185 12.64 9.14 11.26
C ALA A 185 12.39 8.15 12.41
N GLU A 186 11.90 8.62 13.56
CA GLU A 186 11.49 7.79 14.69
C GLU A 186 10.28 6.93 14.33
N TRP A 187 9.24 7.54 13.73
CA TRP A 187 8.09 6.81 13.20
C TRP A 187 8.52 5.72 12.21
N THR A 188 9.45 6.04 11.31
CA THR A 188 9.98 5.09 10.32
C THR A 188 10.70 3.92 10.99
N GLN A 189 11.50 4.17 12.02
CA GLN A 189 12.12 3.09 12.80
C GLN A 189 11.08 2.24 13.52
N GLU A 190 10.09 2.85 14.15
CA GLU A 190 9.06 2.14 14.91
C GLU A 190 8.22 1.20 14.03
N PHE A 191 7.81 1.68 12.85
CA PHE A 191 6.83 0.96 12.02
C PHE A 191 7.42 0.23 10.80
N ASN A 192 8.66 0.53 10.39
CA ASN A 192 9.29 -0.09 9.21
C ASN A 192 10.58 -0.87 9.50
N ALA A 193 11.18 -0.79 10.69
CA ALA A 193 12.46 -1.46 10.95
C ALA A 193 12.43 -2.98 10.72
N SER A 194 11.27 -3.63 10.91
CA SER A 194 11.09 -5.07 10.65
C SER A 194 11.07 -5.45 9.16
N LEU A 195 10.81 -4.48 8.28
CA LEU A 195 10.75 -4.67 6.82
C LEU A 195 12.06 -4.30 6.13
N PHE A 196 12.94 -3.55 6.80
CA PHE A 196 14.18 -3.07 6.24
C PHE A 196 15.26 -4.15 6.16
N THR A 197 16.14 -4.01 5.17
CA THR A 197 17.40 -4.76 5.17
C THR A 197 18.28 -4.30 6.35
N PRO A 198 19.25 -5.13 6.79
CA PRO A 198 20.18 -4.73 7.84
C PRO A 198 20.89 -3.40 7.56
N GLU A 199 21.25 -3.14 6.29
CA GLU A 199 21.92 -1.91 5.86
C GLU A 199 21.00 -0.69 5.99
N ARG A 200 19.74 -0.78 5.54
CA ARG A 200 18.76 0.32 5.63
C ARG A 200 18.34 0.57 7.07
N SER A 201 18.17 -0.49 7.87
CA SER A 201 17.94 -0.38 9.31
C SER A 201 19.10 0.33 10.01
N ASN A 202 20.34 -0.02 9.65
CA ASN A 202 21.54 0.63 10.18
C ASN A 202 21.63 2.12 9.79
N TYR A 203 21.32 2.47 8.54
CA TYR A 203 21.25 3.86 8.07
C TYR A 203 20.28 4.69 8.93
N TYR A 204 19.05 4.23 9.12
CA TYR A 204 18.07 5.00 9.89
C TYR A 204 18.41 5.12 11.38
N ARG A 205 19.03 4.10 11.99
CA ARG A 205 19.57 4.23 13.36
C ARG A 205 20.67 5.28 13.45
N CYS A 206 21.53 5.35 12.43
CA CYS A 206 22.56 6.39 12.34
C CYS A 206 21.91 7.77 12.17
N LEU A 207 20.99 7.91 11.22
CA LEU A 207 20.28 9.16 10.93
C LEU A 207 19.55 9.70 12.17
N GLN A 208 18.77 8.86 12.86
CA GLN A 208 18.09 9.25 14.10
C GLN A 208 19.09 9.77 15.15
N THR A 209 20.23 9.11 15.30
CA THR A 209 21.26 9.51 16.27
C THR A 209 21.91 10.84 15.91
N LEU A 210 22.15 11.10 14.62
CA LEU A 210 22.69 12.36 14.16
C LEU A 210 21.68 13.50 14.28
N LEU A 211 20.39 13.26 13.99
CA LEU A 211 19.31 14.21 14.19
C LEU A 211 19.15 14.59 15.66
N LEU A 212 19.14 13.61 16.57
CA LEU A 212 19.13 13.85 18.01
C LEU A 212 20.31 14.72 18.45
N LEU A 213 21.50 14.47 17.91
CA LEU A 213 22.68 15.27 18.23
C LEU A 213 22.61 16.70 17.67
N ALA A 214 22.06 16.89 16.47
CA ALA A 214 21.91 18.21 15.86
C ALA A 214 20.95 19.12 16.65
N LEU A 215 19.99 18.54 17.36
CA LEU A 215 19.06 19.26 18.23
C LEU A 215 19.61 19.48 19.66
N GLU A 216 20.83 19.03 19.97
CA GLU A 216 21.48 19.21 21.28
C GLU A 216 22.52 20.35 21.23
N PRO A 217 22.14 21.60 21.57
CA PRO A 217 23.01 22.77 21.37
C PRO A 217 24.26 22.78 22.27
N GLU A 218 24.27 21.99 23.34
CA GLU A 218 25.37 21.92 24.30
C GLU A 218 26.47 20.90 23.91
N ARG A 219 26.25 20.15 22.83
CA ARG A 219 27.13 19.05 22.41
C ARG A 219 27.84 19.39 21.11
N ASP A 220 29.14 19.14 21.06
CA ASP A 220 29.94 19.31 19.84
C ASP A 220 29.89 18.02 18.98
N PRO A 221 29.32 18.07 17.76
CA PRO A 221 29.21 16.89 16.90
C PRO A 221 30.54 16.20 16.59
N ALA A 222 31.64 16.97 16.51
CA ALA A 222 32.96 16.44 16.18
C ALA A 222 33.48 15.44 17.22
N GLN A 223 33.04 15.56 18.48
CA GLN A 223 33.46 14.67 19.56
C GLN A 223 32.90 13.26 19.43
N TYR A 224 31.75 13.10 18.77
CA TYR A 224 31.04 11.83 18.66
C TYR A 224 31.31 11.09 17.35
N HIS A 225 31.84 11.77 16.33
CA HIS A 225 32.10 11.20 15.00
C HIS A 225 32.84 9.85 15.04
N THR A 226 33.93 9.75 15.81
CA THR A 226 34.71 8.50 15.91
C THR A 226 33.89 7.35 16.53
N ALA A 227 32.99 7.65 17.46
CA ALA A 227 32.10 6.65 18.04
C ALA A 227 31.01 6.22 17.06
N PHE A 228 30.44 7.16 16.31
CA PHE A 228 29.44 6.87 15.27
C PHE A 228 30.00 6.01 14.16
N VAL A 229 31.19 6.32 13.64
CA VAL A 229 31.86 5.49 12.62
C VAL A 229 32.11 4.07 13.13
N LYS A 230 32.44 3.89 14.41
CA LYS A 230 32.61 2.54 15.00
C LYS A 230 31.30 1.78 15.16
N MET A 231 30.19 2.48 15.42
CA MET A 231 28.88 1.87 15.65
C MET A 231 28.17 1.55 14.33
N TYR A 232 28.12 2.52 13.41
CA TYR A 232 27.30 2.46 12.20
C TYR A 232 28.12 2.19 10.93
N GLY A 233 29.45 2.34 10.98
CA GLY A 233 30.31 2.30 9.80
C GLY A 233 30.41 3.67 9.11
N GLN A 234 31.48 3.86 8.33
CA GLN A 234 31.74 5.13 7.65
C GLN A 234 30.63 5.45 6.63
N ASP A 235 30.27 4.49 5.79
CA ASP A 235 29.29 4.67 4.72
C ASP A 235 27.92 5.16 5.24
N ALA A 236 27.46 4.64 6.39
CA ALA A 236 26.20 5.05 6.98
C ALA A 236 26.25 6.45 7.59
N VAL A 237 27.38 6.82 8.22
CA VAL A 237 27.60 8.16 8.77
C VAL A 237 27.67 9.19 7.64
N ASP A 238 28.37 8.87 6.55
CA ASP A 238 28.50 9.75 5.39
C ASP A 238 27.13 9.95 4.72
N ALA A 239 26.40 8.88 4.46
CA ALA A 239 25.07 8.95 3.84
C ALA A 239 24.06 9.71 4.72
N ALA A 240 24.05 9.49 6.04
CA ALA A 240 23.15 10.19 6.93
C ALA A 240 23.52 11.67 7.07
N SER A 241 24.81 12.00 7.08
CA SER A 241 25.29 13.39 7.11
C SER A 241 24.94 14.12 5.80
N ALA A 242 25.10 13.45 4.64
CA ALA A 242 24.72 14.00 3.34
C ALA A 242 23.20 14.23 3.22
N ALA A 243 22.39 13.39 3.86
CA ALA A 243 20.95 13.60 3.94
C ALA A 243 20.60 14.80 4.82
N MET A 244 21.27 14.98 5.95
CA MET A 244 21.07 16.13 6.84
C MET A 244 21.55 17.46 6.25
N SER A 245 22.60 17.45 5.43
CA SER A 245 23.07 18.66 4.73
C SER A 245 22.22 19.00 3.51
N GLY A 246 21.30 18.12 3.11
CA GLY A 246 20.51 18.24 1.89
C GLY A 246 21.30 17.97 0.61
N GLU A 247 22.52 17.43 0.68
CA GLU A 247 23.30 17.01 -0.48
C GLU A 247 22.72 15.75 -1.14
N GLU A 248 22.30 14.77 -0.32
CA GLU A 248 21.68 13.52 -0.78
C GLU A 248 20.35 13.27 -0.06
N ARG A 249 19.27 13.86 -0.59
CA ARG A 249 17.97 14.02 0.08
C ARG A 249 17.13 12.74 0.20
N PHE A 250 17.27 11.80 -0.73
CA PHE A 250 16.35 10.67 -0.91
C PHE A 250 17.09 9.32 -0.90
N ASN A 251 17.70 8.97 0.24
CA ASN A 251 18.60 7.81 0.33
C ASN A 251 17.95 6.48 -0.12
N GLY A 252 18.60 5.84 -1.10
CA GLY A 252 18.18 4.56 -1.68
C GLY A 252 17.00 4.66 -2.66
N LEU A 253 16.41 5.85 -2.85
CA LEU A 253 15.46 6.10 -3.92
C LEU A 253 16.21 6.56 -5.18
N PHE A 254 15.65 6.24 -6.33
CA PHE A 254 16.12 6.68 -7.63
C PHE A 254 14.95 7.26 -8.41
N ALA A 255 15.24 8.24 -9.27
CA ALA A 255 14.22 8.85 -10.10
C ALA A 255 13.65 7.84 -11.10
N ILE A 256 12.33 7.86 -11.28
CA ILE A 256 11.62 6.94 -12.16
C ILE A 256 10.95 7.77 -13.26
N ASP A 257 11.19 7.37 -14.51
CA ASP A 257 10.59 7.98 -15.69
C ASP A 257 9.11 7.59 -15.85
N SER A 258 8.36 8.34 -16.66
CA SER A 258 6.94 8.08 -16.91
C SER A 258 6.67 6.73 -17.60
N GLU A 259 7.65 6.15 -18.29
CA GLU A 259 7.56 4.81 -18.87
C GLU A 259 7.99 3.70 -17.88
N LEU A 260 8.38 4.08 -16.65
CA LEU A 260 8.73 3.19 -15.55
C LEU A 260 9.87 2.21 -15.93
N LYS A 261 10.80 2.63 -16.80
CA LYS A 261 11.89 1.80 -17.33
C LYS A 261 12.89 1.41 -16.25
N ALA A 262 13.05 2.25 -15.25
CA ALA A 262 13.90 1.99 -14.10
C ALA A 262 13.39 0.83 -13.20
N LEU A 263 12.18 0.30 -13.46
CA LEU A 263 11.55 -0.75 -12.65
C LEU A 263 11.43 -2.07 -13.45
N PRO A 264 12.38 -3.02 -13.31
CA PRO A 264 12.34 -4.30 -14.04
C PRO A 264 11.08 -5.11 -13.76
N ALA A 265 10.59 -5.11 -12.52
CA ALA A 265 9.35 -5.80 -12.15
C ALA A 265 8.13 -5.19 -12.85
N HIS A 266 8.09 -3.86 -13.01
CA HIS A 266 7.03 -3.18 -13.74
C HIS A 266 7.11 -3.43 -15.25
N GLN A 267 8.31 -3.45 -15.84
CA GLN A 267 8.49 -3.81 -17.25
C GLN A 267 8.03 -5.24 -17.54
N ALA A 268 8.29 -6.19 -16.62
CA ALA A 268 7.77 -7.55 -16.74
C ALA A 268 6.23 -7.59 -16.70
N LEU A 269 5.60 -6.78 -15.84
CA LEU A 269 4.14 -6.63 -15.78
C LEU A 269 3.59 -6.07 -17.10
N LEU A 270 4.19 -5.01 -17.64
CA LEU A 270 3.78 -4.43 -18.93
C LEU A 270 3.95 -5.41 -20.09
N ALA A 271 5.05 -6.18 -20.11
CA ALA A 271 5.28 -7.21 -21.11
C ALA A 271 4.25 -8.35 -21.04
N ALA A 272 3.80 -8.72 -19.84
CA ALA A 272 2.70 -9.67 -19.66
C ALA A 272 1.36 -9.07 -20.13
N TYR A 273 1.10 -7.80 -19.78
CA TYR A 273 -0.12 -7.11 -20.18
C TYR A 273 -0.22 -6.93 -21.69
N GLU A 274 0.88 -6.66 -22.39
CA GLU A 274 0.89 -6.48 -23.85
C GLU A 274 0.49 -7.76 -24.62
N LYS A 275 0.77 -8.94 -24.05
CA LYS A 275 0.26 -10.22 -24.59
C LYS A 275 -1.26 -10.25 -24.54
N LEU A 276 -1.85 -9.82 -23.42
CA LEU A 276 -3.30 -9.70 -23.26
C LEU A 276 -3.87 -8.67 -24.24
N GLN A 277 -3.25 -7.50 -24.38
CA GLN A 277 -3.69 -6.46 -25.32
C GLN A 277 -3.68 -6.95 -26.77
N THR A 278 -2.68 -7.75 -27.15
CA THR A 278 -2.63 -8.39 -28.47
C THR A 278 -3.75 -9.40 -28.68
N ALA A 279 -4.01 -10.26 -27.69
CA ALA A 279 -5.10 -11.22 -27.75
C ALA A 279 -6.47 -10.53 -27.88
N LYS A 280 -6.71 -9.47 -27.08
CA LYS A 280 -7.90 -8.63 -27.19
C LYS A 280 -8.02 -8.05 -28.60
N ARG A 281 -7.02 -7.32 -29.09
CA ARG A 281 -7.07 -6.72 -30.45
C ARG A 281 -7.37 -7.76 -31.53
N ARG A 282 -6.82 -8.97 -31.42
CA ARG A 282 -7.11 -10.06 -32.36
C ARG A 282 -8.56 -10.53 -32.27
N HIS A 283 -9.08 -10.77 -31.07
CA HIS A 283 -10.45 -11.24 -30.85
C HIS A 283 -11.49 -10.23 -31.39
N TRP A 284 -11.39 -8.95 -30.99
CA TRP A 284 -12.33 -7.91 -31.43
C TRP A 284 -12.15 -7.42 -32.87
N ALA A 285 -11.01 -7.71 -33.52
CA ALA A 285 -10.86 -7.47 -34.96
C ALA A 285 -11.51 -8.56 -35.82
N GLN A 286 -11.81 -9.72 -35.22
CA GLN A 286 -12.42 -10.88 -35.88
C GLN A 286 -13.92 -11.01 -35.58
N ALA A 287 -14.39 -10.37 -34.51
CA ALA A 287 -15.80 -10.21 -34.14
C ALA A 287 -16.47 -9.10 -34.97
#